data_AF-A0A6N9C3N3-F1
#
_entry.id   AF-A0A6N9C3N3-F1
#
_cell.length_a   1.000
_cell.length_b   1.000
_cell.length_c   1.000
_cell.angle_alpha   90.00
_cell.angle_beta   90.00
_cell.angle_gamma   90.00
#
_symmetry.space_group_name_H-M   'P 1'
#
loop_
_entity.id
_entity.type
_entity.pdbx_description
1 polymer ?
#
loop_
_entity_poly.entity_id
_entity_poly.type
_entity_poly.pdbx_seq_one_letter_code
_entity_poly.pdbx_strand_id
1 'polypeptide(L)'
;MGRFFTHKVGDLTLKHKCSVCGTVAEFDYKPGGKLPPNFPFCSARCKSIDLGKWFGEEYKISAPLPNADLMADEEKEALAQFLLDEGEVDEITNEEE
;
A
#
# COMPACT_ATOMS: atom_id res chain seq x y z
N MET A 1 19.05 37.98 21.55
CA MET A 1 18.15 36.95 22.09
C MET A 1 16.92 36.84 21.20
N GLY A 2 16.93 35.93 20.21
CA GLY A 2 15.75 35.65 19.39
C GLY A 2 14.71 34.89 20.21
N ARG A 3 13.47 35.41 20.28
CA ARG A 3 12.35 34.67 20.83
C ARG A 3 12.01 33.52 19.89
N PHE A 4 12.32 32.30 20.29
CA PHE A 4 11.74 31.11 19.67
C PHE A 4 10.24 31.11 19.99
N PHE A 5 9.42 31.50 19.03
CA PHE A 5 7.98 31.26 19.11
C PHE A 5 7.75 29.76 18.94
N THR A 6 7.63 29.05 20.05
CA THR A 6 7.05 27.70 20.03
C THR A 6 5.58 27.87 19.71
N HIS A 7 5.21 27.78 18.42
CA HIS A 7 3.82 27.55 18.06
C HIS A 7 3.41 26.26 18.76
N LYS A 8 2.59 26.36 19.81
CA LYS A 8 1.88 25.21 20.35
C LYS A 8 0.98 24.71 19.23
N VAL A 9 1.43 23.68 18.51
CA VAL A 9 0.62 22.95 17.54
C VAL A 9 -0.52 22.36 18.35
N GLY A 10 -1.68 23.00 18.29
CA GLY A 10 -2.88 22.53 18.96
C GLY A 10 -3.28 21.17 18.40
N ASP A 11 -3.79 20.31 19.27
CA ASP A 11 -4.30 18.99 18.89
C ASP A 11 -5.38 19.17 17.81
N LEU A 12 -5.16 18.62 16.62
CA LEU A 12 -6.09 18.69 15.49
C LEU A 12 -6.92 17.41 15.48
N THR A 13 -8.25 17.48 15.54
CA THR A 13 -9.07 16.27 15.35
C THR A 13 -9.07 15.89 13.87
N LEU A 14 -8.51 14.72 13.53
CA LEU A 14 -8.51 14.18 12.18
C LEU A 14 -9.70 13.25 11.97
N LYS A 15 -10.45 13.48 10.90
CA LYS A 15 -11.52 12.58 10.42
C LYS A 15 -11.01 11.81 9.21
N HIS A 16 -11.00 10.49 9.29
CA HIS A 16 -10.52 9.61 8.22
C HIS A 16 -11.59 8.58 7.83
N LYS A 17 -11.89 8.48 6.54
CA LYS A 17 -12.78 7.45 5.98
C LYS A 17 -12.02 6.16 5.68
N CYS A 18 -12.37 5.05 6.32
CA CYS A 18 -11.75 3.75 6.03
C CYS A 18 -11.97 3.34 4.57
N SER A 19 -10.91 2.96 3.87
CA SER A 19 -10.95 2.53 2.46
C SER A 19 -11.71 1.20 2.25
N VAL A 20 -11.80 0.37 3.29
CA VAL A 20 -12.37 -0.98 3.20
C VAL A 20 -13.90 -0.98 3.41
N CYS A 21 -14.38 -0.30 4.46
CA CYS A 21 -15.81 -0.32 4.82
C CYS A 21 -16.50 1.05 4.77
N GLY A 22 -15.75 2.14 4.55
CA GLY A 22 -16.29 3.49 4.49
C GLY A 22 -16.62 4.16 5.84
N THR A 23 -16.44 3.47 6.97
CA THR A 23 -16.64 4.08 8.31
C THR A 23 -15.70 5.28 8.50
N VAL A 24 -16.22 6.38 9.01
CA VAL A 24 -15.44 7.57 9.38
C VAL A 24 -14.98 7.43 10.83
N ALA A 25 -13.66 7.41 11.03
CA ALA A 25 -13.05 7.44 12.35
C ALA A 25 -12.57 8.87 12.67
N GLU A 26 -12.80 9.32 13.89
CA GLU A 26 -12.30 10.59 14.42
C GLU A 26 -11.26 10.32 15.51
N PHE A 27 -10.11 10.97 15.45
CA PHE A 27 -9.09 10.85 16.47
C PHE A 27 -8.23 12.10 16.56
N ASP A 28 -7.62 12.31 17.73
CA ASP A 28 -6.71 13.42 17.96
C ASP A 28 -5.40 13.19 17.20
N TYR A 29 -5.10 14.09 16.26
CA TYR A 29 -3.87 14.11 15.49
C TYR A 29 -2.93 15.17 16.04
N LYS A 30 -1.73 14.71 16.40
CA LYS A 30 -0.60 15.56 16.73
C LYS A 30 0.47 15.32 15.69
N PRO A 31 0.92 16.34 14.93
CA PRO A 31 2.07 16.20 14.04
C PRO A 31 3.29 15.62 14.78
N GLY A 32 3.87 14.54 14.23
CA GLY A 32 4.95 13.79 14.87
C GLY A 32 4.52 12.87 16.03
N GLY A 33 3.23 12.81 16.35
CA GLY A 33 2.65 11.90 17.34
C GLY A 33 2.31 10.53 16.76
N LYS A 34 1.94 9.60 17.66
CA LYS A 34 1.54 8.24 17.29
C LYS A 34 0.11 8.23 16.72
N LEU A 35 -0.07 7.57 15.58
CA LEU A 35 -1.39 7.34 14.99
C LEU A 35 -2.14 6.19 15.70
N PRO A 36 -3.46 6.11 15.55
CA PRO A 36 -4.23 4.97 16.08
C PRO A 36 -3.69 3.63 15.57
N PRO A 37 -3.75 2.54 16.36
CA PRO A 37 -3.08 1.27 16.04
C PRO A 37 -3.42 0.65 14.68
N ASN A 38 -4.64 0.87 14.19
CA ASN A 38 -5.13 0.30 12.93
C ASN A 38 -5.20 1.30 11.79
N PHE A 39 -4.78 2.55 12.00
CA PHE A 39 -4.78 3.58 10.96
C PHE A 39 -3.96 3.10 9.75
N PRO A 40 -4.47 3.24 8.50
CA PRO A 40 -5.63 4.05 8.04
C PRO A 40 -7.01 3.36 8.11
N PHE A 41 -7.09 2.16 8.70
CA PHE A 41 -8.33 1.39 8.83
C PHE A 41 -9.06 1.65 10.15
N CYS A 42 -10.37 1.42 10.18
CA CYS A 42 -11.17 1.61 11.39
C CYS A 42 -10.97 0.48 12.43
N SER A 43 -10.43 -0.67 12.03
CA SER A 43 -10.29 -1.85 12.90
C SER A 43 -9.28 -2.87 12.34
N ALA A 44 -8.85 -3.80 13.19
CA ALA A 44 -8.01 -4.93 12.78
C ALA A 44 -8.67 -5.78 11.68
N ARG A 45 -10.00 -5.95 11.72
CA ARG A 45 -10.77 -6.64 10.66
C ARG A 45 -10.55 -6.01 9.30
N CYS A 46 -10.67 -4.68 9.19
CA CYS A 46 -10.51 -4.00 7.90
C CYS A 46 -9.06 -4.07 7.41
N LYS A 47 -8.07 -3.99 8.32
CA LYS A 47 -6.66 -4.22 7.98
C LYS A 47 -6.44 -5.62 7.37
N SER A 48 -6.99 -6.67 8.00
CA SER A 48 -6.86 -8.04 7.50
C SER A 48 -7.55 -8.25 6.15
N ILE A 49 -8.71 -7.62 5.92
CA ILE A 49 -9.39 -7.68 4.61
C ILE A 49 -8.53 -7.02 3.53
N ASP A 50 -7.96 -5.84 3.80
CA ASP A 50 -7.09 -5.16 2.85
C ASP A 50 -5.86 -6.03 2.49
N LEU A 51 -5.21 -6.63 3.50
CA LEU A 51 -4.12 -7.57 3.29
C LEU A 51 -4.55 -8.78 2.43
N GLY A 52 -5.76 -9.31 2.66
CA GLY A 52 -6.31 -10.38 1.83
C GLY A 52 -6.42 -9.97 0.35
N LYS A 53 -6.84 -8.73 0.07
CA LYS A 53 -6.92 -8.21 -1.30
C LYS A 53 -5.55 -8.04 -1.96
N TRP A 54 -4.53 -7.67 -1.18
CA TRP A 54 -3.15 -7.62 -1.65
C TRP A 54 -2.65 -9.01 -2.06
N PHE A 55 -2.79 -10.00 -1.18
CA PHE A 55 -2.37 -11.37 -1.47
C PHE A 55 -3.23 -12.06 -2.54
N GLY A 56 -4.49 -11.67 -2.68
CA GLY A 56 -5.39 -12.13 -3.72
C GLY A 56 -5.22 -11.43 -5.07
N GLU A 57 -4.21 -10.57 -5.24
CA GLU A 57 -3.96 -9.78 -6.45
C GLU A 57 -5.16 -8.95 -6.93
N GLU A 58 -6.08 -8.58 -6.03
CA GLU A 58 -7.22 -7.73 -6.37
C GLU A 58 -6.77 -6.29 -6.65
N TYR A 59 -5.73 -5.84 -5.97
CA TYR A 59 -5.07 -4.56 -6.23
C TYR A 59 -4.04 -4.71 -7.34
N LYS A 60 -4.50 -4.76 -8.59
CA LYS A 60 -3.65 -4.80 -9.78
C LYS A 60 -3.96 -3.68 -10.75
N ILE A 61 -2.93 -3.20 -11.45
CA ILE A 61 -3.07 -2.24 -12.55
C ILE A 61 -2.95 -3.03 -13.86
N SER A 62 -4.10 -3.45 -14.40
CA SER A 62 -4.16 -4.08 -15.72
C SER A 62 -4.33 -3.00 -16.79
N ALA A 63 -3.22 -2.43 -17.24
CA ALA A 63 -3.19 -1.52 -18.38
C ALA A 63 -2.18 -2.05 -19.41
N PRO A 64 -2.44 -1.85 -20.72
CA PRO A 64 -1.41 -2.08 -21.73
C PRO A 64 -0.16 -1.25 -21.41
N LEU A 65 1.02 -1.79 -21.71
CA LEU A 65 2.25 -1.04 -21.57
C LEU A 65 2.20 0.19 -22.49
N PRO A 66 2.51 1.40 -21.98
CA PRO A 66 2.58 2.59 -22.82
C PRO A 66 3.58 2.38 -23.95
N ASN A 67 3.20 2.74 -25.17
CA ASN A 67 4.05 2.60 -26.37
C ASN A 67 4.45 1.17 -26.70
N ALA A 68 3.74 0.14 -26.20
CA ALA A 68 3.98 -1.24 -26.61
C ALA A 68 3.93 -1.40 -28.14
N ASP A 69 3.05 -0.66 -28.82
CA ASP A 69 2.96 -0.70 -30.29
C ASP A 69 4.18 -0.09 -31.01
N LEU A 70 4.99 0.72 -30.30
CA LEU A 70 6.21 1.35 -30.82
C LEU A 70 7.47 0.54 -30.51
N MET A 71 7.39 -0.45 -29.63
CA MET A 71 8.51 -1.35 -29.33
C MET A 71 8.75 -2.27 -30.52
N ALA A 72 10.02 -2.46 -30.88
CA ALA A 72 10.40 -3.47 -31.86
C ALA A 72 10.08 -4.88 -31.34
N ASP A 73 9.80 -5.82 -32.24
CA ASP A 73 9.41 -7.18 -31.84
C ASP A 73 10.53 -7.86 -31.03
N GLU A 74 11.80 -7.59 -31.35
CA GLU A 74 12.97 -8.06 -30.60
C GLU A 74 12.99 -7.54 -29.14
N GLU A 75 12.58 -6.28 -28.92
CA GLU A 75 12.51 -5.68 -27.58
C GLU A 75 11.38 -6.29 -26.75
N LYS A 76 10.24 -6.60 -27.39
CA LYS A 76 9.12 -7.29 -26.76
C LYS A 76 9.49 -8.71 -26.36
N GLU A 77 10.20 -9.41 -27.23
CA GLU A 77 10.63 -10.79 -26.99
C GLU A 77 11.65 -10.87 -25.85
N ALA A 78 12.60 -9.94 -25.79
CA ALA A 78 13.52 -9.81 -24.67
C ALA A 78 12.81 -9.50 -23.34
N LEU A 79 11.80 -8.61 -23.35
CA LEU A 79 11.00 -8.30 -22.18
C LEU A 79 10.16 -9.51 -21.72
N ALA A 80 9.57 -10.24 -22.66
CA ALA A 80 8.80 -11.45 -22.36
C ALA A 80 9.70 -12.52 -21.72
N GLN A 81 10.90 -12.74 -22.25
CA GLN A 81 11.87 -13.67 -21.67
C GLN A 81 12.24 -13.29 -20.23
N PHE A 82 12.50 -11.99 -19.99
CA PHE A 82 12.83 -11.50 -18.64
C PHE A 82 11.69 -11.71 -17.64
N LEU A 83 10.44 -11.45 -18.05
CA LEU A 83 9.26 -11.63 -17.18
C LEU A 83 8.96 -13.09 -16.88
N LEU A 84 9.32 -14.02 -17.76
CA LEU A 84 9.14 -15.45 -17.55
C LEU A 84 10.19 -16.03 -16.60
N ASP A 85 11.43 -15.55 -16.65
CA ASP A 85 12.52 -15.99 -15.77
C ASP A 85 12.34 -15.55 -14.30
N GLU A 86 11.68 -14.42 -14.02
CA GLU A 86 11.37 -13.99 -12.63
C GLU A 86 10.16 -14.71 -12.01
N GLY A 87 9.50 -15.60 -12.75
CA GLY A 87 8.30 -16.36 -12.32
C GLY A 87 8.57 -17.67 -11.58
N GLU A 88 9.82 -18.13 -11.45
CA GLU A 88 10.17 -19.33 -10.69
C GLU A 88 10.38 -18.96 -9.21
N VAL A 89 9.26 -18.78 -8.50
CA VAL A 89 9.24 -18.73 -7.03
C VAL A 89 9.55 -20.12 -6.49
N ASP A 90 10.62 -20.20 -5.69
CA ASP A 90 11.12 -21.38 -4.99
C ASP A 90 9.98 -22.29 -4.47
N GLU A 91 10.11 -23.60 -4.73
CA GLU A 91 9.32 -24.63 -4.05
C GLU A 91 9.43 -24.40 -2.53
N ILE A 92 8.36 -23.95 -1.88
CA ILE A 92 8.22 -24.05 -0.44
C ILE A 92 8.07 -25.54 -0.14
N THR A 93 9.18 -26.23 0.07
CA THR A 93 9.16 -27.57 0.68
C THR A 93 8.66 -27.40 2.11
N ASN A 94 7.41 -27.78 2.35
CA ASN A 94 6.94 -28.07 3.70
C ASN A 94 7.78 -29.24 4.24
N GLU A 95 8.88 -28.94 4.93
CA GLU A 95 9.45 -29.84 5.91
C GLU A 95 8.64 -29.66 7.19
N GLU A 96 7.74 -30.61 7.42
CA GLU A 96 7.05 -30.80 8.69
C GLU A 96 8.07 -31.10 9.80
N GLU A 97 8.09 -30.27 10.86
CA GLU A 97 8.38 -30.71 12.23
C GLU A 97 7.45 -30.01 13.23
#